data_AF-A0A4Q4YUK6-F1
#
_entry.id   AF-A0A4Q4YUK6-F1
#
_cell.length_a   1.000
_cell.length_b   1.000
_cell.length_c   1.000
_cell.angle_alpha   90.00
_cell.angle_beta   90.00
_cell.angle_gamma   90.00
#
_symmetry.space_group_name_H-M   'P 1'
#
loop_
_entity.id
_entity.type
_entity.pdbx_description
1 polymer ?
#
loop_
_entity_poly.entity_id
_entity_poly.type
_entity_poly.pdbx_seq_one_letter_code
_entity_poly.pdbx_strand_id
1 'polypeptide(L)'
;MRSQSNPLIIGSAKSNIGHSGPGAGLSGLIKAMLAVEEGKIPGNPTFLNPNPGIDFDGLRFCRAFLLSYPTGGGHASKISVDGAQFAKIPQEAARIGFVFTGQGAQWSQMGAELELPVGIKPEWSLLEELTEARSPEHLSKPEFSQPLVTALQPAQLAVLASWNVRAEAVVGHSSGEIAAACGAGPMTPRQAILTAYFRGLAWLEDGGKDNNSSKHMISAVTEDVVTGDQVCNAAYWKANMMSPVRFEGPCNEMITNKKLAANSLIELGPSNALSGPVTQIVKATKVDHLAYTAANKRGQAESSRAIFDVAGHLFLQNADFSLNRVNIHETTQGEVGPKVIVDLPNHQWDHSTQYWQESLASKDWRFKKFPAHDLLGSKVLGTLWQSPSWHRMIRLSHLPWLRDHQIGSEILFPAAGYIAMAMEAVRQTAVSTATSRDIDLLKARDYQYCLRDVRSPRGLVLEDGVDVHIMLLLVPMANLGQGWWEYKITSLAESGPIASSSLPAPSQEKWNINSTGLVRLEMSPDASLSRVPEDICSLHDIALSLFTFLFEATPSA
;
A
#
# COMPACT_ATOMS: atom_id res chain seq x y z
N MET A 1 -13.10 13.47 -40.66
CA MET A 1 -11.86 12.66 -40.54
C MET A 1 -10.78 13.50 -39.88
N ARG A 2 -9.89 12.89 -39.07
CA ARG A 2 -8.72 13.57 -38.46
C ARG A 2 -7.79 14.15 -39.54
N SER A 3 -7.04 15.23 -39.31
CA SER A 3 -6.07 15.77 -40.29
C SER A 3 -4.79 14.92 -40.36
N GLN A 4 -4.03 15.02 -41.45
CA GLN A 4 -2.73 14.33 -41.58
C GLN A 4 -1.70 14.87 -40.57
N SER A 5 -1.88 16.11 -40.11
CA SER A 5 -1.12 16.74 -39.02
C SER A 5 -1.55 16.31 -37.62
N ASN A 6 -2.65 15.56 -37.47
CA ASN A 6 -3.16 15.10 -36.16
C ASN A 6 -3.70 13.66 -36.27
N PRO A 7 -2.85 12.66 -36.54
CA PRO A 7 -3.26 11.26 -36.62
C PRO A 7 -3.71 10.72 -35.26
N LEU A 8 -4.52 9.65 -35.27
CA LEU A 8 -4.84 8.94 -34.03
C LEU A 8 -3.62 8.16 -33.56
N ILE A 9 -3.12 8.49 -32.38
CA ILE A 9 -2.03 7.76 -31.75
C ILE A 9 -2.57 6.45 -31.17
N ILE A 10 -2.09 5.33 -31.71
CA ILE A 10 -2.47 3.98 -31.27
C ILE A 10 -1.36 3.36 -30.41
N GLY A 11 -1.75 2.69 -29.33
CA GLY A 11 -0.81 1.92 -28.53
C GLY A 11 -1.53 1.00 -27.56
N SER A 12 -0.86 -0.09 -27.17
CA SER A 12 -1.36 -1.07 -26.20
C SER A 12 -0.61 -0.96 -24.88
N ALA A 13 -1.22 -1.41 -23.78
CA ALA A 13 -0.50 -1.71 -22.53
C ALA A 13 0.06 -3.15 -22.55
N LYS A 14 -0.60 -4.05 -23.29
CA LYS A 14 -0.29 -5.49 -23.32
C LYS A 14 1.07 -5.79 -23.94
N SER A 15 1.52 -4.92 -24.83
CA SER A 15 2.87 -4.94 -25.40
C SER A 15 3.96 -4.74 -24.36
N ASN A 16 3.65 -4.07 -23.26
CA ASN A 16 4.61 -3.71 -22.21
C ASN A 16 4.56 -4.73 -21.05
N ILE A 17 3.37 -5.22 -20.69
CA ILE A 17 3.18 -6.05 -19.48
C ILE A 17 2.55 -7.43 -19.75
N GLY A 18 2.27 -7.78 -21.00
CA GLY A 18 1.56 -9.02 -21.36
C GLY A 18 0.02 -8.90 -21.29
N HIS A 19 -0.67 -9.97 -21.71
CA HIS A 19 -2.14 -10.01 -21.68
C HIS A 19 -2.64 -10.50 -20.31
N SER A 20 -3.16 -9.58 -19.50
CA SER A 20 -3.68 -9.83 -18.15
C SER A 20 -5.04 -10.56 -18.08
N GLY A 21 -5.35 -11.40 -19.08
CA GLY A 21 -6.62 -12.13 -19.20
C GLY A 21 -7.85 -11.21 -19.00
N PRO A 22 -8.77 -11.54 -18.07
CA PRO A 22 -9.93 -10.69 -17.74
C PRO A 22 -9.59 -9.26 -17.30
N GLY A 23 -8.40 -9.00 -16.78
CA GLY A 23 -7.94 -7.68 -16.34
C GLY A 23 -7.47 -6.76 -17.48
N ALA A 24 -7.47 -7.25 -18.72
CA ALA A 24 -6.92 -6.57 -19.89
C ALA A 24 -7.52 -5.18 -20.20
N GLY A 25 -8.80 -4.96 -19.84
CA GLY A 25 -9.47 -3.67 -20.00
C GLY A 25 -8.96 -2.63 -19.01
N LEU A 26 -8.83 -3.00 -17.73
CA LEU A 26 -8.32 -2.14 -16.67
C LEU A 26 -6.88 -1.72 -16.91
N SER A 27 -6.01 -2.62 -17.36
CA SER A 27 -4.64 -2.28 -17.75
C SER A 27 -4.59 -1.21 -18.85
N GLY A 28 -5.56 -1.22 -19.78
CA GLY A 28 -5.68 -0.20 -20.82
C GLY A 28 -6.16 1.15 -20.29
N LEU A 29 -7.13 1.13 -19.36
CA LEU A 29 -7.65 2.34 -18.71
C LEU A 29 -6.58 3.03 -17.86
N ILE A 30 -5.85 2.27 -17.03
CA ILE A 30 -4.76 2.79 -16.20
C ILE A 30 -3.68 3.46 -17.06
N LYS A 31 -3.30 2.83 -18.18
CA LYS A 31 -2.37 3.43 -19.14
C LYS A 31 -2.90 4.78 -19.66
N ALA A 32 -4.18 4.87 -19.99
CA ALA A 32 -4.77 6.11 -20.51
C ALA A 32 -4.79 7.21 -19.44
N MET A 33 -5.15 6.89 -18.20
CA MET A 33 -5.11 7.83 -17.07
C MET A 33 -3.70 8.37 -16.84
N LEU A 34 -2.70 7.48 -16.69
CA LEU A 34 -1.30 7.87 -16.50
C LEU A 34 -0.77 8.71 -17.68
N ALA A 35 -1.20 8.41 -18.90
CA ALA A 35 -0.77 9.17 -20.07
C ALA A 35 -1.30 10.61 -20.07
N VAL A 36 -2.51 10.82 -19.55
CA VAL A 36 -3.11 12.14 -19.36
C VAL A 36 -2.45 12.87 -18.19
N GLU A 37 -2.22 12.18 -17.07
CA GLU A 37 -1.59 12.74 -15.86
C GLU A 37 -0.16 13.22 -16.12
N GLU A 38 0.66 12.39 -16.77
CA GLU A 38 2.07 12.72 -17.07
C GLU A 38 2.23 13.58 -18.33
N GLY A 39 1.13 13.85 -19.04
CA GLY A 39 1.16 14.51 -20.34
C GLY A 39 2.07 13.76 -21.33
N LYS A 40 2.14 12.43 -21.25
CA LYS A 40 3.02 11.59 -22.07
C LYS A 40 2.35 10.27 -22.42
N ILE A 41 2.29 9.94 -23.72
CA ILE A 41 1.80 8.62 -24.13
C ILE A 41 2.97 7.62 -24.06
N PRO A 42 2.89 6.53 -23.26
CA PRO A 42 3.97 5.56 -23.21
C PRO A 42 4.08 4.78 -24.51
N GLY A 43 5.32 4.59 -24.96
CA GLY A 43 5.64 3.94 -26.23
C GLY A 43 5.26 2.45 -26.27
N ASN A 44 5.00 1.96 -27.49
CA ASN A 44 4.69 0.56 -27.74
C ASN A 44 5.98 -0.20 -28.18
N PRO A 45 6.60 -1.03 -27.30
CA PRO A 45 7.95 -1.55 -27.52
C PRO A 45 8.03 -2.59 -28.64
N THR A 46 6.97 -3.40 -28.83
CA THR A 46 6.96 -4.50 -29.80
C THR A 46 6.45 -4.11 -31.19
N PHE A 47 6.02 -2.85 -31.38
CA PHE A 47 5.51 -2.35 -32.65
C PHE A 47 6.66 -1.89 -33.55
N LEU A 48 7.41 -2.83 -34.14
CA LEU A 48 8.56 -2.52 -35.02
C LEU A 48 8.13 -2.36 -36.47
N ASN A 49 7.54 -3.41 -37.05
CA ASN A 49 7.03 -3.42 -38.41
C ASN A 49 5.49 -3.43 -38.36
N PRO A 50 4.80 -2.41 -38.91
CA PRO A 50 3.35 -2.40 -38.96
C PRO A 50 2.82 -3.55 -39.82
N ASN A 51 1.65 -4.10 -39.46
CA ASN A 51 1.03 -5.18 -40.22
C ASN A 51 0.67 -4.68 -41.64
N PRO A 52 1.21 -5.29 -42.73
CA PRO A 52 0.97 -4.84 -44.09
C PRO A 52 -0.49 -4.98 -44.54
N GLY A 53 -1.30 -5.79 -43.83
CA GLY A 53 -2.74 -5.91 -44.08
C GLY A 53 -3.58 -4.74 -43.56
N ILE A 54 -2.98 -3.74 -42.91
CA ILE A 54 -3.67 -2.56 -42.37
C ILE A 54 -3.11 -1.30 -43.04
N ASP A 55 -3.99 -0.50 -43.64
CA ASP A 55 -3.63 0.80 -44.24
C ASP A 55 -3.52 1.89 -43.16
N PHE A 56 -2.37 1.99 -42.50
CA PHE A 56 -2.13 2.96 -41.44
C PHE A 56 -2.18 4.42 -41.93
N ASP A 57 -1.74 4.67 -43.17
CA ASP A 57 -1.70 6.01 -43.74
C ASP A 57 -3.11 6.49 -44.11
N GLY A 58 -3.91 5.65 -44.78
CA GLY A 58 -5.29 5.95 -45.12
C GLY A 58 -6.20 6.07 -43.89
N LEU A 59 -5.99 5.23 -42.87
CA LEU A 59 -6.72 5.28 -41.59
C LEU A 59 -6.22 6.39 -40.66
N ARG A 60 -5.11 7.05 -41.00
CA ARG A 60 -4.47 8.13 -40.22
C ARG A 60 -4.13 7.68 -38.80
N PHE A 61 -3.56 6.48 -38.69
CA PHE A 61 -3.07 5.91 -37.44
C PHE A 61 -1.58 6.12 -37.32
N CYS A 62 -1.13 6.54 -36.14
CA CYS A 62 0.28 6.68 -35.83
C CYS A 62 0.63 5.85 -34.61
N ARG A 63 1.77 5.19 -34.63
CA ARG A 63 2.29 4.46 -33.47
C ARG A 63 2.56 5.43 -32.30
N ALA A 64 2.19 5.02 -31.09
CA ALA A 64 2.68 5.66 -29.87
C ALA A 64 4.21 5.46 -29.72
N PHE A 65 4.96 6.54 -29.91
CA PHE A 65 6.29 6.74 -29.31
C PHE A 65 6.11 7.47 -27.98
N LEU A 66 7.16 7.60 -27.16
CA LEU A 66 7.10 8.51 -26.01
C LEU A 66 6.89 9.93 -26.55
N LEU A 67 5.65 10.41 -26.47
CA LEU A 67 5.21 11.67 -27.06
C LEU A 67 4.60 12.52 -25.96
N SER A 68 4.97 13.81 -25.93
CA SER A 68 4.26 14.79 -25.10
C SER A 68 2.82 14.91 -25.59
N TYR A 69 1.87 14.69 -24.70
CA TYR A 69 0.45 14.90 -24.93
C TYR A 69 0.17 16.41 -24.84
N PRO A 70 -0.55 17.01 -25.80
CA PRO A 70 -0.80 18.43 -25.79
C PRO A 70 -1.84 18.78 -24.71
N THR A 71 -1.38 19.24 -23.54
CA THR A 71 -2.24 19.83 -22.49
C THR A 71 -1.97 21.32 -22.37
N GLY A 72 -2.96 22.13 -22.71
CA GLY A 72 -2.98 23.57 -22.42
C GLY A 72 -3.40 23.91 -20.98
N GLY A 73 -3.39 22.94 -20.06
CA GLY A 73 -3.80 23.11 -18.67
C GLY A 73 -2.68 22.71 -17.73
N GLY A 74 -2.20 23.65 -16.92
CA GLY A 74 -1.14 23.42 -15.94
C GLY A 74 -1.50 22.28 -14.99
N HIS A 75 -0.69 21.23 -15.02
CA HIS A 75 -0.73 20.12 -14.06
C HIS A 75 -0.63 20.66 -12.63
N ALA A 76 -1.32 20.03 -11.69
CA ALA A 76 -1.12 20.32 -10.27
C ALA A 76 0.37 20.07 -9.96
N SER A 77 1.01 21.04 -9.30
CA SER A 77 2.37 20.90 -8.81
C SER A 77 2.45 19.69 -7.90
N LYS A 78 3.44 18.81 -8.14
CA LYS A 78 3.76 17.70 -7.23
C LYS A 78 3.86 18.23 -5.81
N ILE A 79 3.10 17.64 -4.89
CA ILE A 79 3.22 17.99 -3.48
C ILE A 79 4.33 17.12 -2.91
N SER A 80 5.45 17.74 -2.53
CA SER A 80 6.46 17.01 -1.77
C SER A 80 5.85 16.60 -0.44
N VAL A 81 5.95 15.31 -0.13
CA VAL A 81 5.61 14.76 1.19
C VAL A 81 6.79 14.85 2.17
N ASP A 82 7.90 15.48 1.77
CA ASP A 82 9.02 15.74 2.66
C ASP A 82 8.58 16.70 3.77
N GLY A 83 8.58 16.20 5.01
CA GLY A 83 8.09 16.94 6.17
C GLY A 83 6.60 16.70 6.50
N ALA A 84 5.90 15.82 5.77
CA ALA A 84 4.58 15.37 6.15
C ALA A 84 4.61 14.56 7.47
N GLN A 85 3.63 14.80 8.33
CA GLN A 85 3.47 14.08 9.60
C GLN A 85 2.38 13.02 9.46
N PHE A 86 2.67 11.81 9.92
CA PHE A 86 1.74 10.69 9.91
C PHE A 86 1.55 10.21 11.34
N ALA A 87 0.30 10.10 11.78
CA ALA A 87 -0.04 9.55 13.09
C ALA A 87 -1.31 8.71 13.01
N LYS A 88 -1.46 7.79 13.96
CA LYS A 88 -2.72 7.09 14.18
C LYS A 88 -3.69 8.05 14.84
N ILE A 89 -4.79 8.36 14.16
CA ILE A 89 -5.83 9.25 14.68
C ILE A 89 -6.48 8.58 15.91
N PRO A 90 -6.53 9.26 17.07
CA PRO A 90 -7.22 8.78 18.26
C PRO A 90 -8.72 8.55 18.00
N GLN A 91 -9.33 7.61 18.72
CA GLN A 91 -10.77 7.33 18.58
C GLN A 91 -11.63 8.44 19.21
N GLU A 92 -11.18 9.02 20.32
CA GLU A 92 -11.85 10.14 20.99
C GLU A 92 -11.37 11.47 20.41
N ALA A 93 -12.29 12.43 20.32
CA ALA A 93 -11.97 13.76 19.83
C ALA A 93 -11.14 14.55 20.85
N ALA A 94 -10.19 15.35 20.36
CA ALA A 94 -9.39 16.21 21.23
C ALA A 94 -10.24 17.30 21.89
N ARG A 95 -9.94 17.53 23.17
CA ARG A 95 -10.50 18.61 24.00
C ARG A 95 -9.48 19.73 24.04
N ILE A 96 -9.85 20.86 23.47
CA ILE A 96 -8.91 21.95 23.18
C ILE A 96 -8.87 22.93 24.35
N GLY A 97 -7.66 23.32 24.76
CA GLY A 97 -7.42 24.46 25.65
C GLY A 97 -6.60 25.54 24.95
N PHE A 98 -6.91 26.82 25.18
CA PHE A 98 -6.08 27.92 24.69
C PHE A 98 -5.22 28.49 25.80
N VAL A 99 -3.93 28.68 25.52
CA VAL A 99 -3.00 29.39 26.41
C VAL A 99 -2.52 30.67 25.75
N PHE A 100 -2.65 31.79 26.44
CA PHE A 100 -2.35 33.13 25.91
C PHE A 100 -1.04 33.65 26.47
N THR A 101 -0.14 34.07 25.58
CA THR A 101 1.21 34.55 25.93
C THR A 101 1.21 35.94 26.55
N GLY A 102 2.16 36.15 27.47
CA GLY A 102 2.43 37.47 28.06
C GLY A 102 3.46 38.29 27.29
N GLN A 103 3.82 39.45 27.86
CA GLN A 103 4.88 40.31 27.36
C GLN A 103 6.24 39.59 27.31
N GLY A 104 7.10 39.96 26.35
CA GLY A 104 8.45 39.42 26.16
C GLY A 104 8.57 38.45 24.99
N ALA A 105 7.44 38.03 24.41
CA ALA A 105 7.37 37.10 23.28
C ALA A 105 7.42 37.80 21.90
N GLN A 106 7.38 39.14 21.86
CA GLN A 106 7.28 39.93 20.63
C GLN A 106 8.57 39.89 19.78
N TRP A 107 8.39 39.98 18.46
CA TRP A 107 9.47 40.07 17.49
C TRP A 107 9.02 40.84 16.24
N SER A 108 9.97 41.34 15.46
CA SER A 108 9.71 42.16 14.27
C SER A 108 8.89 41.40 13.23
N GLN A 109 7.85 42.02 12.66
CA GLN A 109 7.00 41.44 11.61
C GLN A 109 6.14 40.23 12.05
N MET A 110 5.89 40.08 13.35
CA MET A 110 5.11 38.96 13.91
C MET A 110 3.65 38.88 13.45
N GLY A 111 3.13 39.90 12.76
CA GLY A 111 1.79 39.93 12.16
C GLY A 111 1.78 40.22 10.65
N ALA A 112 2.93 40.14 9.97
CA ALA A 112 3.06 40.53 8.55
C ALA A 112 2.14 39.76 7.58
N GLU A 113 1.75 38.54 7.94
CA GLU A 113 0.95 37.63 7.11
C GLU A 113 -0.47 37.40 7.66
N LEU A 114 -0.87 38.14 8.70
CA LEU A 114 -2.18 38.01 9.34
C LEU A 114 -3.04 39.25 9.03
N GLU A 115 -4.29 39.02 8.62
CA GLU A 115 -5.26 40.11 8.55
C GLU A 115 -5.75 40.48 9.96
N LEU A 116 -5.57 41.74 10.33
CA LEU A 116 -5.86 42.22 11.68
C LEU A 116 -7.08 43.14 11.68
N PRO A 117 -8.03 42.97 12.62
CA PRO A 117 -9.13 43.90 12.79
C PRO A 117 -8.61 45.24 13.32
N VAL A 118 -8.78 46.31 12.55
CA VAL A 118 -8.26 47.64 12.87
C VAL A 118 -9.24 48.40 13.78
N GLY A 119 -8.75 48.93 14.90
CA GLY A 119 -9.49 49.82 15.80
C GLY A 119 -8.62 50.97 16.32
N ILE A 120 -9.22 52.17 16.37
CA ILE A 120 -8.73 53.50 16.85
C ILE A 120 -8.01 53.39 18.22
N LYS A 121 -6.97 54.14 18.64
CA LYS A 121 -5.87 54.96 18.05
C LYS A 121 -4.79 55.02 19.16
N PRO A 122 -3.57 54.51 18.94
CA PRO A 122 -2.32 55.18 19.28
C PRO A 122 -1.96 56.20 18.18
N GLU A 123 -1.04 57.13 18.44
CA GLU A 123 -0.53 58.04 17.37
C GLU A 123 0.18 57.30 16.22
N TRP A 124 0.53 56.04 16.45
CA TRP A 124 1.18 55.12 15.52
C TRP A 124 0.21 54.01 15.07
N SER A 125 0.47 53.45 13.88
CA SER A 125 -0.36 52.40 13.28
C SER A 125 0.00 51.03 13.85
N LEU A 126 -0.96 50.38 14.50
CA LEU A 126 -0.82 49.01 15.00
C LEU A 126 -0.46 48.01 13.88
N LEU A 127 -1.03 48.20 12.70
CA LEU A 127 -0.77 47.34 11.55
C LEU A 127 0.69 47.50 11.09
N GLU A 128 1.16 48.73 10.89
CA GLU A 128 2.54 49.01 10.48
C GLU A 128 3.54 48.43 11.49
N GLU A 129 3.29 48.60 12.79
CA GLU A 129 4.15 48.05 13.84
C GLU A 129 4.17 46.51 13.88
N LEU A 130 3.13 45.84 13.36
CA LEU A 130 3.05 44.37 13.27
C LEU A 130 3.59 43.80 11.97
N THR A 131 3.58 44.57 10.88
CA THR A 131 3.92 44.10 9.52
C THR A 131 5.28 44.58 9.03
N GLU A 132 5.73 45.76 9.47
CA GLU A 132 6.98 46.37 9.05
C GLU A 132 8.17 45.94 9.93
N ALA A 133 9.37 46.08 9.38
CA ALA A 133 10.59 45.81 10.13
C ALA A 133 10.77 46.87 11.24
N ARG A 134 11.05 46.41 12.46
CA ARG A 134 11.34 47.24 13.64
C ARG A 134 12.52 46.67 14.42
N SER A 135 13.21 47.53 15.16
CA SER A 135 14.31 47.06 16.02
C SER A 135 13.78 46.36 17.28
N PRO A 136 14.52 45.40 17.86
CA PRO A 136 14.14 44.76 19.12
C PRO A 136 13.96 45.76 20.27
N GLU A 137 14.76 46.83 20.31
CA GLU A 137 14.71 47.88 21.33
C GLU A 137 13.46 48.75 21.20
N HIS A 138 12.98 48.96 19.98
CA HIS A 138 11.70 49.64 19.75
C HIS A 138 10.54 48.79 20.26
N LEU A 139 10.53 47.50 19.90
CA LEU A 139 9.49 46.56 20.28
C LEU A 139 9.53 46.15 21.76
N SER A 140 10.61 46.42 22.49
CA SER A 140 10.71 46.12 23.92
C SER A 140 10.07 47.19 24.80
N LYS A 141 9.81 48.39 24.26
CA LYS A 141 9.14 49.46 25.01
C LYS A 141 7.72 49.02 25.41
N PRO A 142 7.29 49.26 26.66
CA PRO A 142 5.94 48.87 27.13
C PRO A 142 4.79 49.40 26.26
N GLU A 143 4.94 50.62 25.76
CA GLU A 143 3.96 51.30 24.89
C GLU A 143 3.69 50.55 23.57
N PHE A 144 4.66 49.78 23.04
CA PHE A 144 4.50 48.95 21.84
C PHE A 144 4.29 47.47 22.20
N SER A 145 5.12 46.91 23.08
CA SER A 145 5.10 45.47 23.39
C SER A 145 3.73 44.97 23.89
N GLN A 146 3.08 45.68 24.81
CA GLN A 146 1.80 45.21 25.38
C GLN A 146 0.66 45.26 24.37
N PRO A 147 0.43 46.38 23.65
CA PRO A 147 -0.65 46.43 22.66
C PRO A 147 -0.41 45.49 21.49
N LEU A 148 0.83 45.36 20.99
CA LEU A 148 1.14 44.52 19.85
C LEU A 148 0.92 43.02 20.16
N VAL A 149 1.42 42.54 21.31
CA VAL A 149 1.19 41.16 21.75
C VAL A 149 -0.28 40.90 22.02
N THR A 150 -1.00 41.87 22.59
CA THR A 150 -2.43 41.72 22.88
C THR A 150 -3.28 41.79 21.62
N ALA A 151 -2.91 42.56 20.61
CA ALA A 151 -3.69 42.67 19.37
C ALA A 151 -3.56 41.44 18.45
N LEU A 152 -2.37 40.82 18.44
CA LEU A 152 -2.13 39.63 17.62
C LEU A 152 -3.00 38.44 18.05
N GLN A 153 -3.20 38.25 19.36
CA GLN A 153 -3.86 37.08 19.92
C GLN A 153 -5.37 36.98 19.56
N PRO A 154 -6.19 38.05 19.63
CA PRO A 154 -7.56 38.08 19.11
C PRO A 154 -7.64 37.83 17.61
N ALA A 155 -6.66 38.26 16.81
CA ALA A 155 -6.65 37.97 15.38
C ALA A 155 -6.43 36.48 15.12
N GLN A 156 -5.47 35.85 15.81
CA GLN A 156 -5.28 34.40 15.76
C GLN A 156 -6.55 33.66 16.23
N LEU A 157 -7.20 34.16 17.30
CA LEU A 157 -8.46 33.61 17.77
C LEU A 157 -9.57 33.73 16.72
N ALA A 158 -9.64 34.86 16.00
CA ALA A 158 -10.60 35.06 14.91
C ALA A 158 -10.35 34.06 13.77
N VAL A 159 -9.10 33.80 13.41
CA VAL A 159 -8.74 32.75 12.43
C VAL A 159 -9.20 31.38 12.93
N LEU A 160 -8.87 30.98 14.16
CA LEU A 160 -9.32 29.71 14.73
C LEU A 160 -10.85 29.60 14.81
N ALA A 161 -11.54 30.67 15.19
CA ALA A 161 -12.99 30.73 15.18
C ALA A 161 -13.58 30.61 13.76
N SER A 162 -12.90 31.19 12.76
CA SER A 162 -13.25 31.05 11.34
C SER A 162 -13.12 29.60 10.87
N TRP A 163 -12.30 28.77 11.53
CA TRP A 163 -12.18 27.34 11.30
C TRP A 163 -13.13 26.49 12.17
N ASN A 164 -13.99 27.14 12.95
CA ASN A 164 -14.88 26.52 13.95
C ASN A 164 -14.14 25.79 15.09
N VAL A 165 -12.89 26.17 15.37
CA VAL A 165 -12.12 25.66 16.52
C VAL A 165 -12.67 26.29 17.79
N ARG A 166 -13.01 25.47 18.79
CA ARG A 166 -13.54 25.91 20.09
C ARG A 166 -12.72 25.32 21.22
N ALA A 167 -12.37 26.15 22.19
CA ALA A 167 -11.71 25.70 23.41
C ALA A 167 -12.74 25.44 24.52
N GLU A 168 -12.48 24.41 25.32
CA GLU A 168 -13.21 24.09 26.56
C GLU A 168 -12.86 25.08 27.67
N ALA A 169 -11.60 25.52 27.70
CA ALA A 169 -11.07 26.47 28.66
C ALA A 169 -9.95 27.32 28.05
N VAL A 170 -9.77 28.50 28.65
CA VAL A 170 -8.71 29.45 28.28
C VAL A 170 -7.94 29.92 29.51
N VAL A 171 -6.62 30.05 29.37
CA VAL A 171 -5.72 30.55 30.42
C VAL A 171 -4.77 31.58 29.82
N GLY A 172 -4.56 32.70 30.50
CA GLY A 172 -3.60 33.72 30.06
C GLY A 172 -2.46 33.94 31.04
N HIS A 173 -1.26 34.18 30.52
CA HIS A 173 -0.10 34.58 31.31
C HIS A 173 0.06 36.11 31.29
N SER A 174 -0.06 36.76 32.46
CA SER A 174 0.10 38.22 32.61
C SER A 174 -0.76 39.02 31.63
N SER A 175 -0.18 39.70 30.61
CA SER A 175 -0.92 40.42 29.57
C SER A 175 -1.75 39.52 28.65
N GLY A 176 -1.40 38.24 28.52
CA GLY A 176 -2.20 37.25 27.81
C GLY A 176 -3.58 37.05 28.43
N GLU A 177 -3.77 37.38 29.71
CA GLU A 177 -5.08 37.30 30.37
C GLU A 177 -6.11 38.26 29.77
N ILE A 178 -5.67 39.38 29.18
CA ILE A 178 -6.54 40.30 28.44
C ILE A 178 -7.12 39.59 27.19
N ALA A 179 -6.27 38.86 26.46
CA ALA A 179 -6.68 38.10 25.29
C ALA A 179 -7.50 36.85 25.68
N ALA A 180 -7.19 36.20 26.82
CA ALA A 180 -8.00 35.12 27.38
C ALA A 180 -9.41 35.60 27.77
N ALA A 181 -9.53 36.78 28.39
CA ALA A 181 -10.81 37.40 28.70
C ALA A 181 -11.61 37.75 27.43
N CYS A 182 -10.94 38.21 26.38
CA CYS A 182 -11.57 38.37 25.06
C CYS A 182 -12.05 37.02 24.49
N GLY A 183 -11.23 35.97 24.63
CA GLY A 183 -11.55 34.63 24.14
C GLY A 183 -12.71 33.97 24.86
N ALA A 184 -12.83 34.21 26.17
CA ALA A 184 -13.92 33.72 27.00
C ALA A 184 -15.21 34.56 26.89
N GLY A 185 -15.13 35.80 26.38
CA GLY A 185 -16.29 36.67 26.14
C GLY A 185 -16.55 37.83 27.12
N PRO A 186 -16.00 37.89 28.35
CA PRO A 186 -16.15 39.06 29.24
C PRO A 186 -15.65 40.40 28.68
N MET A 187 -14.87 40.39 27.60
CA MET A 187 -14.35 41.60 26.95
C MET A 187 -14.49 41.52 25.43
N THR A 188 -14.79 42.67 24.82
CA THR A 188 -14.72 42.83 23.35
C THR A 188 -13.26 43.01 22.89
N PRO A 189 -12.93 42.68 21.62
CA PRO A 189 -11.59 42.95 21.07
C PRO A 189 -11.16 44.41 21.20
N ARG A 190 -12.11 45.34 21.05
CA ARG A 190 -11.88 46.78 21.24
C ARG A 190 -11.47 47.10 22.68
N GLN A 191 -12.18 46.55 23.66
CA GLN A 191 -11.84 46.72 25.08
C GLN A 191 -10.48 46.08 25.39
N ALA A 192 -10.17 44.91 24.83
CA ALA A 192 -8.87 44.25 25.03
C ALA A 192 -7.70 45.13 24.56
N ILE A 193 -7.81 45.72 23.37
CA ILE A 193 -6.78 46.61 22.82
C ILE A 193 -6.64 47.88 23.67
N LEU A 194 -7.76 48.51 24.05
CA LEU A 194 -7.73 49.70 24.92
C LEU A 194 -7.15 49.39 26.29
N THR A 195 -7.54 48.28 26.91
CA THR A 195 -6.97 47.82 28.19
C THR A 195 -5.47 47.59 28.05
N ALA A 196 -4.98 46.96 26.98
CA ALA A 196 -3.55 46.78 26.77
C ALA A 196 -2.80 48.10 26.53
N TYR A 197 -3.39 49.03 25.79
CA TYR A 197 -2.83 50.35 25.52
C TYR A 197 -2.74 51.21 26.78
N PHE A 198 -3.83 51.34 27.53
CA PHE A 198 -3.84 52.06 28.80
C PHE A 198 -3.03 51.34 29.87
N ARG A 199 -3.01 50.00 29.91
CA ARG A 199 -2.07 49.25 30.76
C ARG A 199 -0.61 49.60 30.44
N GLY A 200 -0.29 49.82 29.16
CA GLY A 200 1.00 50.30 28.71
C GLY A 200 1.28 51.79 28.98
N LEU A 201 0.25 52.62 29.21
CA LEU A 201 0.36 54.08 29.33
C LEU A 201 0.02 54.65 30.72
N ALA A 202 -1.08 54.27 31.38
CA ALA A 202 -1.49 54.71 32.73
C ALA A 202 -2.83 54.10 33.22
N TRP A 203 -3.10 54.29 34.52
CA TRP A 203 -4.35 54.01 35.28
C TRP A 203 -5.62 54.78 34.78
N LEU A 204 -6.83 54.23 35.11
CA LEU A 204 -8.26 54.69 34.98
C LEU A 204 -8.90 54.76 33.56
N GLU A 205 -10.20 54.54 33.32
CA GLU A 205 -11.43 54.24 34.12
C GLU A 205 -12.47 53.46 33.24
N ASP A 206 -13.55 53.00 33.86
CA ASP A 206 -14.43 51.87 33.51
C ASP A 206 -15.53 52.14 32.44
N GLY A 207 -16.02 51.08 31.77
CA GLY A 207 -17.23 51.18 30.93
C GLY A 207 -17.64 49.96 30.09
N GLY A 208 -18.77 49.34 30.48
CA GLY A 208 -19.80 48.74 29.58
C GLY A 208 -19.70 47.25 29.23
N LYS A 209 -20.72 46.46 29.61
CA LYS A 209 -20.85 44.99 29.39
C LYS A 209 -21.66 44.65 28.14
N ASP A 210 -21.34 43.52 27.49
CA ASP A 210 -22.22 42.77 26.59
C ASP A 210 -22.19 41.27 26.95
N ASN A 211 -23.37 40.67 27.11
CA ASN A 211 -23.59 39.31 27.60
C ASN A 211 -23.93 38.36 26.45
N ASN A 212 -22.98 37.55 25.98
CA ASN A 212 -23.26 36.19 25.51
C ASN A 212 -21.98 35.38 25.20
N SER A 213 -21.52 34.54 26.15
CA SER A 213 -20.49 33.52 25.87
C SER A 213 -20.40 32.51 27.02
N SER A 214 -20.57 31.22 26.72
CA SER A 214 -20.53 30.10 27.68
C SER A 214 -19.13 29.46 27.83
N LYS A 215 -18.07 30.27 27.87
CA LYS A 215 -16.67 29.79 27.90
C LYS A 215 -16.04 30.03 29.27
N HIS A 216 -15.19 29.10 29.71
CA HIS A 216 -14.51 29.16 31.01
C HIS A 216 -13.12 29.76 30.87
N MET A 217 -12.87 30.95 31.43
CA MET A 217 -11.52 31.45 31.68
C MET A 217 -11.10 31.03 33.08
N ILE A 218 -9.88 30.51 33.26
CA ILE A 218 -9.31 30.27 34.59
C ILE A 218 -8.27 31.36 34.86
N SER A 219 -8.51 32.16 35.89
CA SER A 219 -7.74 33.38 36.18
C SER A 219 -6.36 33.07 36.76
N ALA A 220 -5.30 33.66 36.21
CA ALA A 220 -3.95 33.55 36.75
C ALA A 220 -3.68 34.50 37.92
N VAL A 221 -4.65 35.35 38.27
CA VAL A 221 -4.61 36.24 39.45
C VAL A 221 -5.29 35.60 40.65
N THR A 222 -6.44 34.96 40.41
CA THR A 222 -7.32 34.43 41.48
C THR A 222 -7.37 32.91 41.53
N GLU A 223 -6.95 32.21 40.47
CA GLU A 223 -7.07 30.75 40.29
C GLU A 223 -8.52 30.23 40.23
N ASP A 224 -9.49 31.15 40.18
CA ASP A 224 -10.91 30.85 40.04
C ASP A 224 -11.36 30.85 38.57
N VAL A 225 -12.39 30.05 38.28
CA VAL A 225 -13.11 30.08 37.00
C VAL A 225 -13.93 31.36 36.89
N VAL A 226 -13.52 32.24 35.99
CA VAL A 226 -14.23 33.48 35.68
C VAL A 226 -15.39 33.16 34.74
N THR A 227 -16.62 33.37 35.23
CA THR A 227 -17.85 33.31 34.43
C THR A 227 -18.31 34.72 34.09
N GLY A 228 -19.11 34.87 33.03
CA GLY A 228 -19.46 36.15 32.37
C GLY A 228 -19.99 37.30 33.25
N ASP A 229 -20.23 37.07 34.54
CA ASP A 229 -20.65 38.07 35.51
C ASP A 229 -19.51 38.56 36.46
N GLN A 230 -18.38 37.85 36.54
CA GLN A 230 -17.25 38.18 37.42
C GLN A 230 -16.17 39.04 36.74
N VAL A 231 -16.45 40.35 36.69
CA VAL A 231 -15.53 41.48 36.97
C VAL A 231 -14.09 41.42 36.40
N CYS A 232 -13.95 41.57 35.08
CA CYS A 232 -12.74 42.10 34.42
C CYS A 232 -12.70 43.65 34.46
N ASN A 233 -12.94 44.26 35.63
CA ASN A 233 -12.95 45.72 35.78
C ASN A 233 -11.54 46.30 35.96
N ALA A 234 -11.44 47.63 36.07
CA ALA A 234 -10.16 48.31 36.28
C ALA A 234 -9.40 47.83 37.52
N ALA A 235 -10.10 47.42 38.60
CA ALA A 235 -9.47 46.89 39.81
C ALA A 235 -8.82 45.52 39.56
N TYR A 236 -9.47 44.65 38.78
CA TYR A 236 -8.91 43.37 38.36
C TYR A 236 -7.65 43.56 37.50
N TRP A 237 -7.70 44.44 36.48
CA TRP A 237 -6.53 44.69 35.63
C TRP A 237 -5.36 45.32 36.39
N LYS A 238 -5.64 46.15 37.40
CA LYS A 238 -4.63 46.63 38.34
C LYS A 238 -4.03 45.47 39.15
N ALA A 239 -4.85 44.55 39.66
CA ALA A 239 -4.37 43.37 40.38
C ALA A 239 -3.52 42.47 39.47
N ASN A 240 -3.90 42.24 38.22
CA ASN A 240 -3.10 41.50 37.22
C ASN A 240 -1.70 42.10 37.00
N MET A 241 -1.54 43.42 37.15
CA MET A 241 -0.22 44.07 37.08
C MET A 241 0.60 44.00 38.38
N MET A 242 -0.07 43.97 39.53
CA MET A 242 0.56 44.16 40.85
C MET A 242 0.74 42.85 41.62
N SER A 243 0.00 41.80 41.25
CA SER A 243 0.02 40.49 41.90
C SER A 243 0.93 39.51 41.15
N PRO A 244 1.56 38.54 41.85
CA PRO A 244 2.29 37.47 41.20
C PRO A 244 1.40 36.66 40.26
N VAL A 245 1.90 36.37 39.05
CA VAL A 245 1.19 35.55 38.06
C VAL A 245 1.25 34.09 38.46
N ARG A 246 0.10 33.51 38.83
CA ARG A 246 -0.02 32.10 39.22
C ARG A 246 -0.45 31.26 38.02
N PHE A 247 0.43 31.09 37.02
CA PHE A 247 0.06 30.38 35.78
C PHE A 247 -0.06 28.85 35.94
N GLU A 248 0.68 28.27 36.89
CA GLU A 248 0.70 26.82 37.13
C GLU A 248 -0.67 26.27 37.54
N GLY A 249 -1.35 26.90 38.51
CA GLY A 249 -2.65 26.47 39.02
C GLY A 249 -3.73 26.36 37.92
N PRO A 250 -4.02 27.45 37.19
CA PRO A 250 -4.98 27.48 36.10
C PRO A 250 -4.67 26.51 34.96
N CYS A 251 -3.39 26.40 34.57
CA CYS A 251 -2.96 25.47 33.53
C CYS A 251 -3.16 24.02 33.99
N ASN A 252 -2.78 23.70 35.23
CA ASN A 252 -3.02 22.39 35.83
C ASN A 252 -4.52 22.07 35.94
N GLU A 253 -5.35 23.04 36.33
CA GLU A 253 -6.80 22.84 36.39
C GLU A 253 -7.40 22.56 35.00
N MET A 254 -7.03 23.33 33.97
CA MET A 254 -7.47 23.11 32.59
C MET A 254 -7.16 21.68 32.10
N ILE A 255 -6.00 21.14 32.49
CA ILE A 255 -5.53 19.80 32.08
C ILE A 255 -6.20 18.70 32.93
N THR A 256 -6.31 18.87 34.24
CA THR A 256 -6.68 17.79 35.17
C THR A 256 -8.16 17.76 35.56
N ASN A 257 -8.87 18.87 35.43
CA ASN A 257 -10.28 18.95 35.79
C ASN A 257 -11.11 18.06 34.87
N LYS A 258 -11.82 17.05 35.41
CA LYS A 258 -12.62 16.10 34.63
C LYS A 258 -13.64 16.77 33.67
N LYS A 259 -14.14 17.95 34.04
CA LYS A 259 -15.09 18.70 33.22
C LYS A 259 -14.43 19.44 32.05
N LEU A 260 -13.13 19.77 32.13
CA LEU A 260 -12.40 20.49 31.08
C LEU A 260 -11.44 19.57 30.32
N ALA A 261 -10.63 18.81 31.07
CA ALA A 261 -9.68 17.77 30.66
C ALA A 261 -9.08 17.99 29.28
N ALA A 262 -8.51 19.18 29.07
CA ALA A 262 -7.90 19.52 27.80
C ALA A 262 -6.73 18.56 27.53
N ASN A 263 -6.76 17.89 26.39
CA ASN A 263 -5.70 16.99 25.94
C ASN A 263 -4.88 17.58 24.76
N SER A 264 -5.28 18.75 24.27
CA SER A 264 -4.59 19.53 23.24
C SER A 264 -4.57 21.00 23.62
N LEU A 265 -3.38 21.57 23.78
CA LEU A 265 -3.19 22.98 24.07
C LEU A 265 -2.66 23.74 22.85
N ILE A 266 -3.32 24.86 22.54
CA ILE A 266 -2.88 25.80 21.51
C ILE A 266 -2.41 27.08 22.17
N GLU A 267 -1.15 27.41 21.97
CA GLU A 267 -0.56 28.69 22.40
C GLU A 267 -0.87 29.79 21.38
N LEU A 268 -1.54 30.83 21.87
CA LEU A 268 -1.87 32.04 21.13
C LEU A 268 -0.89 33.14 21.57
N GLY A 269 -0.23 33.72 20.59
CA GLY A 269 0.88 34.63 20.84
C GLY A 269 1.78 34.84 19.64
N PRO A 270 2.77 35.73 19.77
CA PRO A 270 3.76 35.98 18.73
C PRO A 270 4.79 34.86 18.62
N SER A 271 5.02 34.04 19.65
CA SER A 271 5.99 32.94 19.61
C SER A 271 5.60 31.82 20.57
N ASN A 272 6.41 30.77 20.63
CA ASN A 272 6.21 29.60 21.48
C ASN A 272 6.73 29.77 22.93
N ALA A 273 6.47 30.93 23.53
CA ALA A 273 7.09 31.39 24.78
C ALA A 273 6.74 30.53 26.02
N LEU A 274 5.55 29.91 26.03
CA LEU A 274 5.03 29.11 27.15
C LEU A 274 5.38 27.62 27.03
N SER A 275 6.03 27.19 25.94
CA SER A 275 6.36 25.78 25.67
C SER A 275 7.13 25.11 26.81
N GLY A 276 8.16 25.77 27.33
CA GLY A 276 8.98 25.28 28.45
C GLY A 276 8.17 25.13 29.74
N PRO A 277 7.53 26.20 30.24
CA PRO A 277 6.68 26.16 31.43
C PRO A 277 5.53 25.14 31.33
N VAL A 278 4.81 25.09 30.21
CA VAL A 278 3.72 24.13 30.01
C VAL A 278 4.25 22.70 30.05
N THR A 279 5.39 22.41 29.43
CA THR A 279 6.03 21.08 29.49
C THR A 279 6.36 20.68 30.94
N GLN A 280 6.82 21.61 31.77
CA GLN A 280 7.11 21.35 33.18
C GLN A 280 5.84 21.05 33.98
N ILE A 281 4.77 21.83 33.77
CA ILE A 281 3.46 21.62 34.41
C ILE A 281 2.90 20.26 34.04
N VAL A 282 2.88 19.92 32.75
CA VAL A 282 2.38 18.62 32.26
C VAL A 282 3.13 17.46 32.89
N LYS A 283 4.47 17.56 32.97
CA LYS A 283 5.29 16.53 33.62
C LYS A 283 4.93 16.35 35.10
N ALA A 284 4.55 17.42 35.80
CA ALA A 284 4.09 17.36 37.19
C ALA A 284 2.68 16.75 37.32
N THR A 285 1.79 16.99 36.36
CA THR A 285 0.40 16.47 36.37
C THR A 285 0.29 14.95 36.17
N LYS A 286 1.33 14.31 35.61
CA LYS A 286 1.35 12.88 35.21
C LYS A 286 0.24 12.50 34.22
N VAL A 287 -0.29 13.47 33.47
CA VAL A 287 -1.22 13.17 32.38
C VAL A 287 -0.44 12.62 31.20
N ASP A 288 -0.86 11.44 30.74
CA ASP A 288 -0.31 10.82 29.54
C ASP A 288 -0.84 11.55 28.29
N HIS A 289 0.06 11.88 27.36
CA HIS A 289 -0.27 12.36 26.01
C HIS A 289 -1.05 13.70 25.93
N LEU A 290 -0.53 14.77 26.53
CA LEU A 290 -0.95 16.13 26.16
C LEU A 290 -0.23 16.59 24.89
N ALA A 291 -0.99 17.00 23.88
CA ALA A 291 -0.42 17.66 22.73
C ALA A 291 -0.31 19.18 22.91
N TYR A 292 0.73 19.77 22.34
CA TYR A 292 1.01 21.20 22.44
C TYR A 292 1.43 21.75 21.09
N THR A 293 0.81 22.85 20.66
CA THR A 293 1.18 23.56 19.43
C THR A 293 1.08 25.07 19.62
N ALA A 294 1.88 25.84 18.89
CA ALA A 294 1.87 27.30 18.96
C ALA A 294 1.42 27.87 17.62
N ALA A 295 0.50 28.84 17.68
CA ALA A 295 -0.05 29.51 16.49
C ALA A 295 0.95 30.45 15.80
N ASN A 296 2.09 30.73 16.42
CA ASN A 296 3.20 31.46 15.82
C ASN A 296 4.54 31.00 16.40
N LYS A 297 5.61 31.09 15.60
CA LYS A 297 6.97 30.70 15.99
C LYS A 297 7.97 31.76 15.55
N ARG A 298 8.85 32.18 16.47
CA ARG A 298 9.88 33.18 16.17
C ARG A 298 10.89 32.64 15.17
N GLY A 299 11.21 33.43 14.14
CA GLY A 299 12.28 33.13 13.18
C GLY A 299 11.91 32.14 12.07
N GLN A 300 10.62 31.81 11.90
CA GLN A 300 10.16 31.16 10.68
C GLN A 300 10.07 32.19 9.55
N ALA A 301 10.47 31.76 8.34
CA ALA A 301 10.41 32.59 7.13
C ALA A 301 8.96 32.91 6.69
N GLU A 302 7.99 32.12 7.15
CA GLU A 302 6.56 32.22 6.85
C GLU A 302 5.79 32.18 8.18
N SER A 303 5.34 33.33 8.68
CA SER A 303 4.63 33.41 9.97
C SER A 303 3.24 32.73 9.91
N SER A 304 2.59 32.74 8.75
CA SER A 304 1.30 32.09 8.51
C SER A 304 1.38 30.56 8.55
N ARG A 305 2.53 29.96 8.22
CA ARG A 305 2.67 28.50 8.24
C ARG A 305 2.44 27.91 9.63
N ALA A 306 2.88 28.60 10.69
CA ALA A 306 2.68 28.15 12.06
C ALA A 306 1.20 27.99 12.43
N ILE A 307 0.32 28.88 11.94
CA ILE A 307 -1.12 28.75 12.22
C ILE A 307 -1.74 27.57 11.42
N PHE A 308 -1.25 27.28 10.21
CA PHE A 308 -1.65 26.08 9.48
C PHE A 308 -1.11 24.78 10.10
N ASP A 309 0.07 24.81 10.72
CA ASP A 309 0.57 23.68 11.53
C ASP A 309 -0.43 23.35 12.67
N VAL A 310 -1.12 24.34 13.24
CA VAL A 310 -2.19 24.10 14.24
C VAL A 310 -3.32 23.27 13.64
N ALA A 311 -3.78 23.58 12.42
CA ALA A 311 -4.81 22.79 11.74
C ALA A 311 -4.35 21.35 11.48
N GLY A 312 -3.08 21.15 11.10
CA GLY A 312 -2.48 19.83 10.97
C GLY A 312 -2.46 19.03 12.29
N HIS A 313 -2.07 19.68 13.40
CA HIS A 313 -2.08 19.05 14.72
C HIS A 313 -3.49 18.69 15.18
N LEU A 314 -4.46 19.60 14.99
CA LEU A 314 -5.87 19.36 15.29
C LEU A 314 -6.41 18.17 14.49
N PHE A 315 -6.05 18.04 13.22
CA PHE A 315 -6.43 16.90 12.37
C PHE A 315 -5.89 15.58 12.92
N LEU A 316 -4.60 15.52 13.26
CA LEU A 316 -3.96 14.30 13.78
C LEU A 316 -4.51 13.86 15.15
N GLN A 317 -5.18 14.77 15.86
CA GLN A 317 -5.74 14.53 17.19
C GLN A 317 -7.27 14.31 17.18
N ASN A 318 -7.88 14.16 15.99
CA ASN A 318 -9.32 13.99 15.86
C ASN A 318 -10.13 15.17 16.46
N ALA A 319 -9.59 16.39 16.44
CA ALA A 319 -10.29 17.55 16.98
C ALA A 319 -11.48 17.95 16.08
N ASP A 320 -12.53 18.51 16.68
CA ASP A 320 -13.68 19.04 15.94
C ASP A 320 -13.37 20.43 15.37
N PHE A 321 -13.03 20.50 14.09
CA PHE A 321 -12.85 21.75 13.33
C PHE A 321 -13.13 21.53 11.84
N SER A 322 -13.28 22.62 11.09
CA SER A 322 -13.59 22.56 9.66
C SER A 322 -12.35 22.70 8.80
N LEU A 323 -11.78 21.58 8.36
CA LEU A 323 -10.66 21.57 7.41
C LEU A 323 -11.03 22.22 6.06
N ASN A 324 -12.30 22.15 5.66
CA ASN A 324 -12.80 22.88 4.49
C ASN A 324 -12.58 24.38 4.65
N ARG A 325 -12.90 24.95 5.82
CA ARG A 325 -12.75 26.38 6.09
C ARG A 325 -11.29 26.81 6.20
N VAL A 326 -10.40 25.92 6.62
CA VAL A 326 -8.93 26.15 6.57
C VAL A 326 -8.46 26.32 5.13
N ASN A 327 -9.02 25.55 4.19
CA ASN A 327 -8.58 25.50 2.79
C ASN A 327 -9.33 26.48 1.86
N ILE A 328 -10.26 27.30 2.37
CA ILE A 328 -10.94 28.32 1.55
C ILE A 328 -10.01 29.53 1.41
N HIS A 329 -9.68 29.89 0.16
CA HIS A 329 -8.99 31.13 -0.16
C HIS A 329 -10.04 32.21 -0.51
N GLU A 330 -10.02 33.36 0.15
CA GLU A 330 -11.07 34.39 -0.06
C GLU A 330 -11.07 35.00 -1.48
N THR A 331 -9.95 34.89 -2.21
CA THR A 331 -9.82 35.39 -3.58
C THR A 331 -10.45 34.48 -4.64
N THR A 332 -10.82 33.24 -4.28
CA THR A 332 -11.53 32.32 -5.20
C THR A 332 -13.03 32.39 -4.97
N GLN A 333 -13.64 33.53 -5.31
CA GLN A 333 -15.08 33.63 -5.53
C GLN A 333 -15.54 32.79 -6.75
N GLY A 334 -15.44 31.47 -6.66
CA GLY A 334 -16.08 30.52 -7.58
C GLY A 334 -15.31 30.07 -8.82
N GLU A 335 -14.10 30.57 -9.10
CA GLU A 335 -13.42 30.25 -10.38
C GLU A 335 -12.41 29.08 -10.35
N VAL A 336 -11.78 28.78 -9.21
CA VAL A 336 -10.76 27.72 -9.14
C VAL A 336 -11.23 26.60 -8.23
N GLY A 337 -11.78 25.55 -8.83
CA GLY A 337 -12.09 24.31 -8.13
C GLY A 337 -10.81 23.63 -7.60
N PRO A 338 -10.92 22.79 -6.55
CA PRO A 338 -9.78 22.06 -6.00
C PRO A 338 -9.11 21.22 -7.09
N LYS A 339 -7.77 21.27 -7.17
CA LYS A 339 -7.01 20.39 -8.07
C LYS A 339 -6.86 19.02 -7.40
N VAL A 340 -7.03 17.95 -8.18
CA VAL A 340 -6.79 16.59 -7.72
C VAL A 340 -5.29 16.37 -7.58
N ILE A 341 -4.86 15.90 -6.40
CA ILE A 341 -3.49 15.46 -6.16
C ILE A 341 -3.40 14.01 -6.63
N VAL A 342 -2.56 13.74 -7.62
CA VAL A 342 -2.43 12.41 -8.27
C VAL A 342 -1.21 11.62 -7.81
N ASP A 343 -0.35 12.23 -6.98
CA ASP A 343 0.96 11.72 -6.60
C ASP A 343 1.13 11.50 -5.09
N LEU A 344 0.04 11.42 -4.32
CA LEU A 344 0.12 11.02 -2.92
C LEU A 344 0.70 9.59 -2.80
N PRO A 345 1.57 9.33 -1.81
CA PRO A 345 2.06 7.97 -1.55
C PRO A 345 0.89 7.02 -1.32
N ASN A 346 0.89 5.91 -2.04
CA ASN A 346 -0.08 4.84 -1.79
C ASN A 346 0.05 4.32 -0.37
N HIS A 347 -1.08 3.90 0.21
CA HIS A 347 -1.10 3.21 1.50
C HIS A 347 -0.11 2.04 1.49
N GLN A 348 0.87 2.07 2.39
CA GLN A 348 1.85 1.01 2.56
C GLN A 348 1.26 -0.05 3.48
N TRP A 349 0.82 -1.16 2.91
CA TRP A 349 0.33 -2.29 3.70
C TRP A 349 1.46 -2.90 4.51
N ASP A 350 1.22 -3.14 5.80
CA ASP A 350 2.13 -3.93 6.62
C ASP A 350 2.00 -5.41 6.24
N HIS A 351 3.00 -5.92 5.53
CA HIS A 351 3.11 -7.32 5.13
C HIS A 351 3.98 -8.15 6.11
N SER A 352 4.27 -7.63 7.31
CA SER A 352 5.02 -8.35 8.35
C SER A 352 4.38 -9.69 8.73
N THR A 353 3.06 -9.76 8.70
CA THR A 353 2.30 -10.97 8.96
C THR A 353 1.72 -11.54 7.68
N GLN A 354 2.12 -12.78 7.34
CA GLN A 354 1.62 -13.48 6.16
C GLN A 354 0.34 -14.26 6.49
N TYR A 355 -0.81 -13.77 6.04
CA TYR A 355 -2.11 -14.47 6.14
C TYR A 355 -2.42 -15.37 4.94
N TRP A 356 -1.39 -15.82 4.22
CA TRP A 356 -1.54 -16.59 2.99
C TRP A 356 -1.33 -18.08 3.24
N GLN A 357 -2.40 -18.86 3.18
CA GLN A 357 -2.33 -20.33 3.22
C GLN A 357 -2.44 -20.88 1.81
N GLU A 358 -1.38 -21.54 1.33
CA GLU A 358 -1.34 -22.13 -0.01
C GLU A 358 -1.23 -23.66 0.08
N SER A 359 -2.14 -24.36 -0.61
CA SER A 359 -2.11 -25.83 -0.70
C SER A 359 -0.94 -26.33 -1.55
N LEU A 360 -0.48 -27.56 -1.31
CA LEU A 360 0.57 -28.20 -2.11
C LEU A 360 0.15 -28.28 -3.59
N ALA A 361 -1.12 -28.55 -3.89
CA ALA A 361 -1.62 -28.61 -5.27
C ALA A 361 -1.53 -27.24 -5.99
N SER A 362 -1.79 -26.13 -5.28
CA SER A 362 -1.61 -24.77 -5.83
C SER A 362 -0.13 -24.48 -6.11
N LYS A 363 0.75 -24.84 -5.18
CA LYS A 363 2.21 -24.70 -5.36
C LYS A 363 2.69 -25.50 -6.56
N ASP A 364 2.29 -26.76 -6.66
CA ASP A 364 2.66 -27.63 -7.78
C ASP A 364 2.15 -27.08 -9.12
N TRP A 365 0.97 -26.47 -9.16
CA TRP A 365 0.44 -25.85 -10.37
C TRP A 365 1.23 -24.61 -10.80
N ARG A 366 1.56 -23.73 -9.86
CA ARG A 366 2.31 -22.49 -10.12
C ARG A 366 3.76 -22.76 -10.47
N PHE A 367 4.37 -23.74 -9.81
CA PHE A 367 5.79 -24.03 -9.89
C PHE A 367 6.03 -25.42 -10.48
N LYS A 368 5.31 -25.76 -11.56
CA LYS A 368 5.49 -27.02 -12.29
C LYS A 368 6.95 -27.19 -12.69
N LYS A 369 7.59 -28.24 -12.16
CA LYS A 369 9.01 -28.55 -12.43
C LYS A 369 9.24 -29.09 -13.84
N PHE A 370 8.26 -29.77 -14.42
CA PHE A 370 8.37 -30.40 -15.74
C PHE A 370 7.16 -30.03 -16.61
N PRO A 371 7.35 -29.91 -17.94
CA PRO A 371 6.24 -29.84 -18.88
C PRO A 371 5.46 -31.17 -18.88
N ALA A 372 4.24 -31.14 -19.43
CA ALA A 372 3.48 -32.36 -19.65
C ALA A 372 4.19 -33.24 -20.69
N HIS A 373 4.57 -34.45 -20.31
CA HIS A 373 5.20 -35.42 -21.19
C HIS A 373 4.14 -36.12 -22.06
N ASP A 374 4.49 -36.48 -23.29
CA ASP A 374 3.56 -37.06 -24.28
C ASP A 374 2.87 -38.34 -23.79
N LEU A 375 3.65 -39.31 -23.30
CA LEU A 375 3.15 -40.59 -22.74
C LEU A 375 2.83 -40.53 -21.24
N LEU A 376 3.77 -40.05 -20.42
CA LEU A 376 3.63 -40.01 -18.95
C LEU A 376 2.62 -38.96 -18.45
N GLY A 377 2.45 -37.86 -19.20
CA GLY A 377 1.60 -36.74 -18.80
C GLY A 377 2.22 -35.84 -17.73
N SER A 378 1.41 -35.41 -16.77
CA SER A 378 1.83 -34.53 -15.68
C SER A 378 1.68 -35.24 -14.33
N LYS A 379 2.55 -34.91 -13.39
CA LYS A 379 2.42 -35.34 -12.00
C LYS A 379 1.07 -34.87 -11.45
N VAL A 380 0.38 -35.75 -10.74
CA VAL A 380 -0.86 -35.41 -10.04
C VAL A 380 -0.54 -34.41 -8.93
N LEU A 381 -1.21 -33.25 -8.97
CA LEU A 381 -0.94 -32.14 -8.07
C LEU A 381 -1.16 -32.53 -6.59
N GLY A 382 -0.29 -32.07 -5.71
CA GLY A 382 -0.35 -32.35 -4.27
C GLY A 382 0.21 -33.71 -3.86
N THR A 383 0.60 -34.57 -4.82
CA THR A 383 1.31 -35.82 -4.49
C THR A 383 2.77 -35.53 -4.15
N LEU A 384 3.34 -36.28 -3.22
CA LEU A 384 4.74 -36.12 -2.83
C LEU A 384 5.69 -36.68 -3.91
N TRP A 385 6.91 -36.15 -4.00
CA TRP A 385 7.93 -36.69 -4.91
C TRP A 385 8.57 -38.00 -4.39
N GLN A 386 8.33 -38.36 -3.14
CA GLN A 386 8.77 -39.63 -2.54
C GLN A 386 7.88 -40.82 -2.94
N SER A 387 6.64 -40.56 -3.39
CA SER A 387 5.71 -41.58 -3.92
C SER A 387 4.78 -40.94 -4.98
N PRO A 388 5.36 -40.45 -6.08
CA PRO A 388 4.64 -39.65 -7.06
C PRO A 388 3.69 -40.50 -7.90
N SER A 389 2.63 -39.85 -8.38
CA SER A 389 1.81 -40.38 -9.46
C SER A 389 1.69 -39.38 -10.60
N TRP A 390 1.51 -39.90 -11.81
CA TRP A 390 1.28 -39.13 -13.02
C TRP A 390 -0.03 -39.57 -13.65
N HIS A 391 -0.66 -38.62 -14.34
CA HIS A 391 -1.88 -38.84 -15.08
C HIS A 391 -1.71 -38.31 -16.49
N ARG A 392 -2.20 -39.10 -17.45
CA ARG A 392 -2.31 -38.73 -18.86
C ARG A 392 -3.63 -39.22 -19.41
N MET A 393 -4.26 -38.39 -20.23
CA MET A 393 -5.28 -38.81 -21.18
C MET A 393 -4.61 -39.00 -22.55
N ILE A 394 -4.61 -40.22 -23.05
CA ILE A 394 -4.10 -40.57 -24.37
C ILE A 394 -5.24 -40.51 -25.39
N ARG A 395 -4.97 -39.82 -26.51
CA ARG A 395 -5.84 -39.76 -27.69
C ARG A 395 -4.97 -39.89 -28.93
N LEU A 396 -5.36 -40.77 -29.87
CA LEU A 396 -4.59 -41.02 -31.10
C LEU A 396 -4.44 -39.78 -32.00
N SER A 397 -5.32 -38.77 -31.88
CA SER A 397 -5.15 -37.49 -32.59
C SER A 397 -3.99 -36.66 -32.07
N HIS A 398 -3.63 -36.80 -30.78
CA HIS A 398 -2.51 -36.07 -30.17
C HIS A 398 -1.19 -36.84 -30.28
N LEU A 399 -1.25 -38.18 -30.38
CA LEU A 399 -0.09 -39.05 -30.54
C LEU A 399 -0.24 -39.95 -31.78
N PRO A 400 -0.16 -39.40 -33.00
CA PRO A 400 -0.50 -40.15 -34.21
C PRO A 400 0.41 -41.36 -34.48
N TRP A 401 1.67 -41.30 -34.03
CA TRP A 401 2.66 -42.36 -34.20
C TRP A 401 2.28 -43.66 -33.46
N LEU A 402 1.36 -43.61 -32.49
CA LEU A 402 0.85 -44.83 -31.84
C LEU A 402 0.06 -45.72 -32.80
N ARG A 403 -0.48 -45.17 -33.90
CA ARG A 403 -1.19 -45.95 -34.93
C ARG A 403 -0.29 -46.96 -35.64
N ASP A 404 1.01 -46.71 -35.66
CA ASP A 404 1.97 -47.57 -36.35
C ASP A 404 2.23 -48.88 -35.57
N HIS A 405 1.92 -48.92 -34.27
CA HIS A 405 2.04 -50.13 -33.44
C HIS A 405 0.73 -50.95 -33.48
N GLN A 406 0.39 -51.41 -34.68
CA GLN A 406 -0.78 -52.26 -34.94
C GLN A 406 -0.40 -53.74 -34.87
N ILE A 407 -1.16 -54.52 -34.10
CA ILE A 407 -1.00 -55.98 -34.00
C ILE A 407 -2.32 -56.61 -34.40
N GLY A 408 -2.33 -57.30 -35.55
CA GLY A 408 -3.58 -57.73 -36.19
C GLY A 408 -4.37 -56.52 -36.69
N SER A 409 -5.63 -56.40 -36.29
CA SER A 409 -6.48 -55.25 -36.62
C SER A 409 -6.46 -54.14 -35.56
N GLU A 410 -5.93 -54.40 -34.37
CA GLU A 410 -6.00 -53.50 -33.22
C GLU A 410 -4.73 -52.66 -33.08
N ILE A 411 -4.90 -51.38 -32.72
CA ILE A 411 -3.80 -50.51 -32.34
C ILE A 411 -3.52 -50.76 -30.86
N LEU A 412 -2.39 -51.38 -30.55
CA LEU A 412 -2.02 -51.68 -29.17
C LEU A 412 -0.99 -50.67 -28.66
N PHE A 413 -1.16 -50.21 -27.43
CA PHE A 413 -0.13 -49.42 -26.78
C PHE A 413 1.16 -50.26 -26.64
N PRO A 414 2.32 -49.76 -27.12
CA PRO A 414 3.54 -50.56 -27.16
C PRO A 414 4.05 -50.86 -25.75
N ALA A 415 4.53 -52.08 -25.52
CA ALA A 415 5.16 -52.46 -24.25
C ALA A 415 6.38 -51.57 -23.92
N ALA A 416 7.15 -51.19 -24.95
CA ALA A 416 8.23 -50.22 -24.83
C ALA A 416 7.76 -48.84 -24.34
N GLY A 417 6.51 -48.46 -24.64
CA GLY A 417 5.89 -47.24 -24.11
C GLY A 417 5.73 -47.27 -22.59
N TYR A 418 5.37 -48.42 -22.00
CA TYR A 418 5.28 -48.57 -20.55
C TYR A 418 6.65 -48.44 -19.88
N ILE A 419 7.68 -49.01 -20.51
CA ILE A 419 9.06 -48.90 -20.05
C ILE A 419 9.53 -47.44 -20.12
N ALA A 420 9.28 -46.74 -21.23
CA ALA A 420 9.63 -45.33 -21.38
C ALA A 420 8.94 -44.44 -20.32
N MET A 421 7.66 -44.72 -20.01
CA MET A 421 6.94 -44.04 -18.93
C MET A 421 7.62 -44.24 -17.56
N ALA A 422 8.02 -45.48 -17.25
CA ALA A 422 8.71 -45.80 -15.99
C ALA A 422 10.08 -45.12 -15.89
N MET A 423 10.86 -45.12 -16.97
CA MET A 423 12.17 -44.45 -17.06
C MET A 423 12.04 -42.93 -16.85
N GLU A 424 11.07 -42.29 -17.51
CA GLU A 424 10.84 -40.86 -17.36
C GLU A 424 10.32 -40.51 -15.96
N ALA A 425 9.44 -41.34 -15.38
CA ALA A 425 8.92 -41.16 -14.03
C ALA A 425 10.05 -41.19 -12.98
N VAL A 426 10.96 -42.17 -13.05
CA VAL A 426 12.10 -42.24 -12.12
C VAL A 426 13.08 -41.08 -12.33
N ARG A 427 13.27 -40.62 -13.58
CA ARG A 427 14.11 -39.45 -13.88
C ARG A 427 13.54 -38.16 -13.27
N GLN A 428 12.25 -37.87 -13.50
CA GLN A 428 11.60 -36.69 -12.91
C GLN A 428 11.61 -36.73 -11.39
N THR A 429 11.46 -37.92 -10.81
CA THR A 429 11.53 -38.15 -9.36
C THR A 429 12.92 -37.86 -8.83
N ALA A 430 13.95 -38.48 -9.41
CA ALA A 430 15.34 -38.30 -9.00
C ALA A 430 15.77 -36.83 -9.09
N VAL A 431 15.40 -36.13 -10.17
CA VAL A 431 15.65 -34.68 -10.31
C VAL A 431 14.93 -33.86 -9.26
N SER A 432 13.72 -34.26 -8.86
CA SER A 432 12.91 -33.52 -7.90
C SER A 432 13.29 -33.74 -6.45
N THR A 433 13.92 -34.87 -6.14
CA THR A 433 14.40 -35.26 -4.82
C THR A 433 15.91 -35.12 -4.66
N ALA A 434 16.63 -34.71 -5.72
CA ALA A 434 18.07 -34.52 -5.73
C ALA A 434 18.55 -33.54 -4.65
N THR A 435 19.65 -33.89 -3.99
CA THR A 435 20.38 -32.97 -3.12
C THR A 435 21.35 -32.12 -3.94
N SER A 436 21.93 -31.08 -3.33
CA SER A 436 22.88 -30.18 -4.02
C SER A 436 24.08 -30.89 -4.65
N ARG A 437 24.45 -32.09 -4.15
CA ARG A 437 25.55 -32.90 -4.70
C ARG A 437 25.14 -33.69 -5.96
N ASP A 438 23.85 -34.00 -6.09
CA ASP A 438 23.32 -34.83 -7.18
C ASP A 438 23.00 -34.01 -8.44
N ILE A 439 22.82 -32.69 -8.30
CA ILE A 439 22.42 -31.78 -9.37
C ILE A 439 23.41 -31.76 -10.54
N ASP A 440 24.72 -31.82 -10.25
CA ASP A 440 25.74 -31.78 -11.31
C ASP A 440 25.83 -33.12 -12.07
N LEU A 441 25.59 -34.24 -11.39
CA LEU A 441 25.48 -35.57 -12.03
C LEU A 441 24.27 -35.65 -12.95
N LEU A 442 23.14 -35.06 -12.54
CA LEU A 442 21.91 -35.04 -13.32
C LEU A 442 22.01 -34.18 -14.59
N LYS A 443 22.96 -33.25 -14.69
CA LYS A 443 23.19 -32.44 -15.90
C LYS A 443 23.92 -33.21 -17.00
N ALA A 444 24.62 -34.29 -16.65
CA ALA A 444 25.52 -35.02 -17.55
C ALA A 444 24.81 -35.77 -18.70
N ARG A 445 23.48 -35.84 -18.73
CA ARG A 445 22.62 -36.49 -19.76
C ARG A 445 22.83 -38.00 -19.98
N ASP A 446 23.87 -38.59 -19.44
CA ASP A 446 24.14 -40.03 -19.49
C ASP A 446 23.41 -40.76 -18.35
N TYR A 447 22.14 -41.11 -18.58
CA TYR A 447 21.33 -41.87 -17.63
C TYR A 447 21.36 -43.36 -17.95
N GLN A 448 21.62 -44.19 -16.93
CA GLN A 448 21.52 -45.65 -17.04
C GLN A 448 20.30 -46.15 -16.27
N TYR A 449 19.48 -46.97 -16.92
CA TYR A 449 18.25 -47.49 -16.32
C TYR A 449 18.34 -49.00 -16.15
N CYS A 450 18.11 -49.48 -14.93
CA CYS A 450 17.96 -50.90 -14.66
C CYS A 450 16.48 -51.24 -14.50
N LEU A 451 16.03 -52.28 -15.19
CA LEU A 451 14.68 -52.81 -15.09
C LEU A 451 14.74 -54.23 -14.54
N ARG A 452 13.80 -54.60 -13.67
CA ARG A 452 13.64 -55.96 -13.14
C ARG A 452 12.17 -56.33 -13.05
N ASP A 453 11.87 -57.61 -13.22
CA ASP A 453 10.53 -58.18 -13.07
C ASP A 453 9.43 -57.42 -13.84
N VAL A 454 9.75 -56.94 -15.04
CA VAL A 454 8.78 -56.25 -15.90
C VAL A 454 7.73 -57.24 -16.39
N ARG A 455 6.46 -56.93 -16.10
CA ARG A 455 5.31 -57.75 -16.47
C ARG A 455 4.24 -56.84 -17.07
N SER A 456 3.72 -57.22 -18.24
CA SER A 456 2.63 -56.51 -18.90
C SER A 456 1.44 -57.46 -19.09
N PRO A 457 0.63 -57.71 -18.03
CA PRO A 457 -0.38 -58.77 -18.04
C PRO A 457 -1.55 -58.50 -18.99
N ARG A 458 -1.74 -57.25 -19.42
CA ARG A 458 -2.84 -56.86 -20.31
C ARG A 458 -2.40 -55.77 -21.29
N GLY A 459 -2.52 -56.07 -22.59
CA GLY A 459 -2.41 -55.08 -23.66
C GLY A 459 -3.50 -54.01 -23.55
N LEU A 460 -3.16 -52.79 -23.92
CA LEU A 460 -4.10 -51.67 -23.96
C LEU A 460 -4.44 -51.39 -25.42
N VAL A 461 -5.68 -51.62 -25.80
CA VAL A 461 -6.20 -51.28 -27.13
C VAL A 461 -6.51 -49.79 -27.16
N LEU A 462 -6.13 -49.13 -28.25
CA LEU A 462 -6.41 -47.73 -28.49
C LEU A 462 -7.33 -47.62 -29.70
N GLU A 463 -8.38 -46.82 -29.56
CA GLU A 463 -9.37 -46.58 -30.61
C GLU A 463 -9.40 -45.11 -31.01
N ASP A 464 -9.72 -44.84 -32.27
CA ASP A 464 -9.84 -43.48 -32.76
C ASP A 464 -11.05 -42.77 -32.14
N GLY A 465 -10.83 -41.56 -31.64
CA GLY A 465 -11.88 -40.75 -30.99
C GLY A 465 -12.19 -41.14 -29.54
N VAL A 466 -11.55 -42.17 -29.00
CA VAL A 466 -11.72 -42.60 -27.60
C VAL A 466 -10.59 -42.04 -26.73
N ASP A 467 -10.95 -41.49 -25.57
CA ASP A 467 -10.01 -40.98 -24.57
C ASP A 467 -9.65 -42.09 -23.59
N VAL A 468 -8.35 -42.39 -23.49
CA VAL A 468 -7.85 -43.42 -22.57
C VAL A 468 -7.10 -42.76 -21.43
N HIS A 469 -7.63 -42.87 -20.21
CA HIS A 469 -6.94 -42.40 -19.01
C HIS A 469 -5.92 -43.43 -18.53
N ILE A 470 -4.66 -43.00 -18.43
CA ILE A 470 -3.56 -43.78 -17.89
C ILE A 470 -2.98 -43.08 -16.67
N MET A 471 -2.71 -43.86 -15.64
CA MET A 471 -1.99 -43.42 -14.44
C MET A 471 -0.74 -44.27 -14.24
N LEU A 472 0.35 -43.62 -13.86
CA LEU A 472 1.55 -44.28 -13.36
C LEU A 472 1.73 -43.93 -11.88
N LEU A 473 1.89 -44.94 -11.04
CA LEU A 473 2.31 -44.79 -9.64
C LEU A 473 3.74 -45.31 -9.50
N LEU A 474 4.57 -44.58 -8.76
CA LEU A 474 5.94 -44.96 -8.46
C LEU A 474 6.15 -45.01 -6.94
N VAL A 475 6.59 -46.16 -6.43
CA VAL A 475 6.74 -46.43 -4.98
C VAL A 475 8.18 -46.88 -4.69
N PRO A 476 8.88 -46.29 -3.70
CA PRO A 476 10.25 -46.68 -3.39
C PRO A 476 10.29 -48.02 -2.66
N MET A 477 11.21 -48.90 -3.05
CA MET A 477 11.35 -50.25 -2.50
C MET A 477 12.57 -50.34 -1.57
N ALA A 478 12.35 -50.02 -0.29
CA ALA A 478 13.43 -49.97 0.72
C ALA A 478 14.15 -51.32 0.93
N ASN A 479 13.46 -52.44 0.70
CA ASN A 479 13.95 -53.80 0.90
C ASN A 479 14.91 -54.31 -0.20
N LEU A 480 15.00 -53.64 -1.35
CA LEU A 480 15.82 -54.07 -2.49
C LEU A 480 17.12 -53.25 -2.64
N GLY A 481 17.46 -52.44 -1.64
CA GLY A 481 18.59 -51.50 -1.66
C GLY A 481 18.20 -50.08 -2.10
N GLN A 482 19.11 -49.13 -1.96
CA GLN A 482 18.84 -47.73 -2.32
C GLN A 482 18.58 -47.58 -3.83
N GLY A 483 17.55 -46.81 -4.18
CA GLY A 483 17.28 -46.37 -5.56
C GLY A 483 16.34 -47.25 -6.40
N TRP A 484 15.86 -48.38 -5.88
CA TRP A 484 14.83 -49.18 -6.57
C TRP A 484 13.42 -48.64 -6.34
N TRP A 485 12.65 -48.57 -7.42
CA TRP A 485 11.27 -48.13 -7.42
C TRP A 485 10.38 -49.18 -8.07
N GLU A 486 9.27 -49.53 -7.44
CA GLU A 486 8.19 -50.25 -8.08
C GLU A 486 7.32 -49.27 -8.86
N TYR A 487 7.13 -49.53 -10.16
CA TYR A 487 6.19 -48.80 -10.98
C TYR A 487 4.95 -49.65 -11.25
N LYS A 488 3.79 -48.99 -11.26
CA LYS A 488 2.51 -49.59 -11.62
C LYS A 488 1.77 -48.67 -12.58
N ILE A 489 1.50 -49.17 -13.79
CA ILE A 489 0.77 -48.45 -14.83
C ILE A 489 -0.61 -49.07 -14.96
N THR A 490 -1.64 -48.22 -14.82
CA THR A 490 -3.04 -48.61 -14.88
C THR A 490 -3.81 -47.73 -15.86
N SER A 491 -4.77 -48.33 -16.55
CA SER A 491 -5.74 -47.62 -17.39
C SER A 491 -7.14 -47.75 -16.81
N LEU A 492 -7.97 -46.73 -17.03
CA LEU A 492 -9.39 -46.79 -16.69
C LEU A 492 -10.07 -47.79 -17.63
N ALA A 493 -10.75 -48.80 -17.08
CA ALA A 493 -11.58 -49.70 -17.87
C ALA A 493 -12.76 -48.91 -18.45
N GLU A 494 -13.10 -49.13 -19.72
CA GLU A 494 -14.28 -48.52 -20.33
C GLU A 494 -15.51 -48.74 -19.45
N SER A 495 -16.08 -47.65 -18.93
CA SER A 495 -17.48 -47.63 -18.60
C SER A 495 -18.23 -47.67 -19.93
N GLY A 496 -19.06 -48.69 -20.13
CA GLY A 496 -19.86 -48.83 -21.35
C GLY A 496 -20.66 -47.55 -21.69
N PRO A 497 -21.16 -47.42 -22.91
CA PRO A 497 -21.83 -46.21 -23.37
C PRO A 497 -22.94 -45.78 -22.41
N ILE A 498 -22.92 -44.51 -21.99
CA ILE A 498 -23.94 -43.90 -21.15
C ILE A 498 -25.24 -43.92 -21.95
N ALA A 499 -26.08 -44.92 -21.73
CA ALA A 499 -27.44 -44.94 -22.24
C ALA A 499 -28.22 -43.78 -21.60
N SER A 500 -28.97 -43.09 -22.45
CA SER A 500 -29.78 -41.91 -22.14
C SER A 500 -30.74 -42.10 -20.96
N SER A 501 -30.94 -41.00 -20.22
CA SER A 501 -32.12 -40.64 -19.41
C SER A 501 -32.41 -41.32 -18.06
N SER A 502 -31.39 -41.55 -17.23
CA SER A 502 -31.54 -41.57 -15.77
C SER A 502 -30.20 -41.30 -15.10
N LEU A 503 -30.17 -40.56 -13.99
CA LEU A 503 -28.96 -40.34 -13.18
C LEU A 503 -28.25 -41.70 -12.97
N PRO A 504 -27.01 -41.89 -13.49
CA PRO A 504 -26.34 -43.17 -13.34
C PRO A 504 -26.03 -43.38 -11.86
N ALA A 505 -26.34 -44.56 -11.33
CA ALA A 505 -25.70 -45.03 -10.10
C ALA A 505 -24.17 -44.92 -10.26
N PRO A 506 -23.39 -44.64 -9.19
CA PRO A 506 -21.95 -44.48 -9.30
C PRO A 506 -21.36 -45.73 -9.96
N SER A 507 -20.96 -45.60 -11.23
CA SER A 507 -20.26 -46.65 -11.95
C SER A 507 -19.00 -46.97 -11.15
N GLN A 508 -18.84 -48.22 -10.71
CA GLN A 508 -17.61 -48.63 -10.04
C GLN A 508 -16.44 -48.37 -11.00
N GLU A 509 -15.64 -47.34 -10.71
CA GLU A 509 -14.42 -47.05 -11.45
C GLU A 509 -13.48 -48.26 -11.32
N LYS A 510 -13.33 -48.99 -12.42
CA LYS A 510 -12.46 -50.17 -12.49
C LYS A 510 -11.19 -49.79 -13.22
N TRP A 511 -10.06 -49.93 -12.56
CA TRP A 511 -8.75 -49.69 -13.16
C TRP A 511 -8.08 -51.03 -13.50
N ASN A 512 -7.63 -51.18 -14.74
CA ASN A 512 -6.90 -52.36 -15.21
C ASN A 512 -5.39 -52.13 -15.04
N ILE A 513 -4.67 -53.13 -14.57
CA ILE A 513 -3.20 -53.10 -14.52
C ILE A 513 -2.66 -53.47 -15.90
N ASN A 514 -1.90 -52.57 -16.51
CA ASN A 514 -1.32 -52.78 -17.84
C ASN A 514 0.15 -53.18 -17.77
N SER A 515 0.92 -52.60 -16.84
CA SER A 515 2.33 -52.95 -16.66
C SER A 515 2.78 -52.70 -15.22
N THR A 516 3.63 -53.58 -14.71
CA THR A 516 4.29 -53.45 -13.41
C THR A 516 5.73 -53.87 -13.54
N GLY A 517 6.59 -53.35 -12.67
CA GLY A 517 7.96 -53.82 -12.56
C GLY A 517 8.78 -52.94 -11.63
N LEU A 518 10.06 -53.24 -11.56
CA LEU A 518 11.03 -52.46 -10.82
C LEU A 518 11.88 -51.66 -11.78
N VAL A 519 12.13 -50.39 -11.44
CA VAL A 519 12.99 -49.47 -12.18
C VAL A 519 13.96 -48.79 -11.23
N ARG A 520 15.21 -48.63 -11.65
CA ARG A 520 16.23 -47.86 -10.94
C ARG A 520 17.00 -47.01 -11.94
N LEU A 521 17.27 -45.77 -11.56
CA LEU A 521 18.18 -44.89 -12.27
C LEU A 521 19.56 -44.97 -11.62
N GLU A 522 20.56 -45.41 -12.38
CA GLU A 522 21.97 -45.40 -11.99
C GLU A 522 22.64 -44.12 -12.48
N MET A 523 23.39 -43.49 -11.58
CA MET A 523 24.15 -42.27 -11.84
C MET A 523 25.63 -42.58 -11.58
N SER A 524 26.30 -43.20 -12.55
CA SER A 524 27.74 -43.48 -12.45
C SER A 524 28.51 -42.60 -13.45
N PRO A 525 29.43 -41.73 -13.00
CA PRO A 525 30.28 -40.95 -13.90
C PRO A 525 31.37 -41.78 -14.60
N ASP A 526 31.71 -42.97 -14.09
CA ASP A 526 32.86 -43.78 -14.54
C ASP A 526 32.45 -45.01 -15.39
N ALA A 527 31.16 -45.22 -15.65
CA ALA A 527 30.70 -46.35 -16.45
C ALA A 527 30.92 -46.08 -17.95
N SER A 528 32.07 -46.49 -18.49
CA SER A 528 32.33 -46.48 -19.93
C SER A 528 31.25 -47.27 -20.67
N LEU A 529 30.48 -46.60 -21.54
CA LEU A 529 29.57 -47.27 -22.45
C LEU A 529 30.38 -48.13 -23.44
N SER A 530 30.15 -49.44 -23.48
CA SER A 530 30.36 -50.20 -24.71
C SER A 530 29.32 -49.70 -25.72
N ARG A 531 29.70 -48.74 -26.56
CA ARG A 531 28.86 -48.30 -27.68
C ARG A 531 28.52 -49.52 -28.52
N VAL A 532 27.23 -49.72 -28.79
CA VAL A 532 26.79 -50.64 -29.85
C VAL A 532 27.47 -50.18 -31.15
N PRO A 533 28.04 -51.08 -31.97
CA PRO A 533 28.69 -50.73 -33.23
C PRO A 533 27.77 -49.85 -34.09
N GLU A 534 28.34 -48.82 -34.73
CA GLU A 534 27.63 -47.76 -35.46
C GLU A 534 26.77 -48.26 -36.64
N ASP A 535 26.82 -49.55 -36.95
CA ASP A 535 26.14 -50.17 -38.10
C ASP A 535 24.67 -50.54 -37.82
N ILE A 536 24.13 -50.30 -36.62
CA ILE A 536 22.73 -50.55 -36.28
C ILE A 536 22.00 -49.20 -36.11
N CYS A 537 21.69 -48.55 -37.24
CA CYS A 537 21.04 -47.25 -37.28
C CYS A 537 19.63 -47.32 -37.89
N SER A 538 18.69 -47.92 -37.16
CA SER A 538 17.28 -47.55 -37.27
C SER A 538 16.52 -47.84 -35.97
N LEU A 539 15.49 -47.03 -35.66
CA LEU A 539 14.52 -47.32 -34.60
C LEU A 539 13.85 -48.71 -34.79
N HIS A 540 13.82 -49.21 -36.03
CA HIS A 540 13.37 -50.54 -36.39
C HIS A 540 14.33 -51.63 -35.85
N ASP A 541 15.64 -51.40 -35.88
CA ASP A 541 16.64 -52.36 -35.39
C ASP A 541 16.78 -52.36 -33.86
N ILE A 542 16.49 -51.24 -33.20
CA ILE A 542 16.39 -51.16 -31.73
C ILE A 542 15.13 -51.91 -31.26
N ALA A 543 14.00 -51.75 -31.99
CA ALA A 543 12.79 -52.52 -31.74
C ALA A 543 12.99 -54.02 -32.02
N LEU A 544 13.71 -54.40 -33.09
CA LEU A 544 14.07 -55.79 -33.40
C LEU A 544 15.03 -56.39 -32.35
N SER A 545 16.03 -55.65 -31.88
CA SER A 545 16.99 -56.12 -30.86
C SER A 545 16.31 -56.36 -29.51
N LEU A 546 15.33 -55.52 -29.12
CA LEU A 546 14.48 -55.77 -27.96
C LEU A 546 13.54 -56.97 -28.18
N PHE A 547 13.09 -57.20 -29.42
CA PHE A 547 12.30 -58.37 -29.80
C PHE A 547 13.10 -59.68 -29.75
N THR A 548 14.39 -59.66 -30.12
CA THR A 548 15.28 -60.83 -30.06
C THR A 548 15.62 -61.20 -28.61
N PHE A 549 15.83 -60.21 -27.73
CA PHE A 549 16.16 -60.44 -26.32
C PHE A 549 14.99 -60.99 -25.48
N LEU A 550 13.74 -60.71 -25.88
CA LEU A 550 12.53 -61.20 -25.20
C LEU A 550 12.11 -62.62 -25.62
N PHE A 551 12.66 -63.17 -26.71
CA PHE A 551 12.31 -64.50 -27.23
C PHE A 551 13.40 -65.57 -27.11
N GLU A 552 14.63 -65.24 -26.71
CA GLU A 552 15.70 -66.24 -26.48
C GLU A 552 15.75 -66.85 -25.07
N ALA A 553 14.84 -66.49 -24.17
CA ALA A 553 14.76 -67.09 -22.83
C ALA A 553 13.73 -68.25 -22.74
N THR A 554 13.86 -69.25 -23.62
CA THR A 554 13.59 -70.68 -23.30
C THR A 554 13.99 -71.58 -24.48
N PRO A 555 15.11 -72.32 -24.42
CA PRO A 555 15.17 -73.67 -24.97
C PRO A 555 14.68 -74.64 -23.90
N SER A 556 13.75 -75.52 -24.30
CA SER A 556 13.30 -76.67 -23.54
C SER A 556 14.45 -77.49 -22.93
N ALA A 557 14.40 -77.66 -21.60
CA ALA A 557 14.71 -78.89 -20.85
C ALA A 557 14.10 -78.79 -19.45
#